data_AF-A0AAX0VBK4-F1
#
_entry.id   AF-A0AAX0VBK4-F1
#
_cell.length_a   1.000
_cell.length_b   1.000
_cell.length_c   1.000
_cell.angle_alpha   90.00
_cell.angle_beta   90.00
_cell.angle_gamma   90.00
#
_symmetry.space_group_name_H-M   'P 1'
#
loop_
_entity.id
_entity.type
_entity.pdbx_description
1 polymer ?
#
loop_
_entity_poly.entity_id
_entity_poly.type
_entity_poly.pdbx_seq_one_letter_code
_entity_poly.pdbx_strand_id
1 'polypeptide(L)'
;MEPNAVQPTTLGFKAEKSTVKINIATNQENFQYHVLELYKFDQTSYNHMFDKLKKNEFQVDSINKNRFDGHLTVRKNTQELITTIPYEPGWTVQVDGTNKKIKKVMGAFVGMELTPGEHKITFSYHVPLIRIGLVISIIGLCCLYGLAKINDIQKIKRNK
;
A
#
# COMPACT_ATOMS: atom_id res chain seq x y z
N MET A 1 7.79 -5.77 20.02
CA MET A 1 8.46 -4.54 20.51
C MET A 1 9.42 -4.14 19.42
N GLU A 2 9.06 -3.12 18.63
CA GLU A 2 9.92 -2.55 17.58
C GLU A 2 11.19 -1.95 18.21
N PRO A 3 12.38 -2.22 17.66
CA PRO A 3 13.54 -1.38 17.92
C PRO A 3 13.47 -0.17 16.99
N ASN A 4 13.38 1.01 17.62
CA ASN A 4 13.51 2.36 17.06
C ASN A 4 14.17 2.42 15.67
N ALA A 5 13.38 2.79 14.66
CA ALA A 5 13.86 3.08 13.33
C ALA A 5 14.89 4.21 13.36
N VAL A 6 16.16 3.85 13.27
CA VAL A 6 17.25 4.80 13.01
C VAL A 6 17.03 5.28 11.58
N GLN A 7 16.67 6.55 11.41
CA GLN A 7 16.70 7.15 10.08
C GLN A 7 18.15 7.12 9.60
N PRO A 8 18.45 6.60 8.40
CA PRO A 8 19.78 6.69 7.86
C PRO A 8 20.06 8.17 7.60
N THR A 9 20.79 8.82 8.51
CA THR A 9 21.40 10.11 8.28
C THR A 9 22.34 9.95 7.09
N THR A 10 21.85 10.28 5.88
CA THR A 10 22.69 10.36 4.70
C THR A 10 23.65 11.53 4.92
N LEU A 11 24.85 11.21 5.38
CA LEU A 11 26.01 12.07 5.23
C LEU A 11 26.13 12.38 3.74
N GLY A 12 25.83 13.62 3.37
CA GLY A 12 26.01 14.08 2.00
C GLY A 12 27.47 13.89 1.61
N PHE A 13 27.75 12.92 0.75
CA PHE A 13 29.07 12.79 0.13
C PHE A 13 29.13 13.79 -1.02
N LYS A 14 29.88 14.88 -0.79
CA LYS A 14 30.36 15.73 -1.88
C LYS A 14 31.46 14.95 -2.60
N ALA A 15 31.24 14.62 -3.87
CA ALA A 15 32.22 13.94 -4.70
C ALA A 15 33.39 14.89 -5.02
N GLU A 16 34.37 14.95 -4.12
CA GLU A 16 35.76 15.12 -4.52
C GLU A 16 36.34 13.75 -4.89
N LYS A 17 37.42 13.71 -5.67
CA LYS A 17 38.10 12.46 -6.05
C LYS A 17 38.68 11.81 -4.79
N SER A 18 37.87 11.06 -4.07
CA SER A 18 38.22 10.46 -2.79
C SER A 18 38.60 9.01 -3.00
N THR A 19 39.88 8.69 -2.82
CA THR A 19 40.36 7.32 -2.78
C THR A 19 39.95 6.68 -1.46
N VAL A 20 39.10 5.65 -1.51
CA VAL A 20 38.79 4.83 -0.32
C VAL A 20 39.89 3.78 -0.17
N LYS A 21 40.68 3.87 0.90
CA LYS A 21 41.67 2.86 1.26
C LYS A 21 41.05 1.87 2.25
N ILE A 22 41.06 0.59 1.90
CA ILE A 22 40.60 -0.50 2.78
C ILE A 22 41.84 -1.26 3.24
N ASN A 23 42.14 -1.20 4.54
CA ASN A 23 43.22 -1.96 5.15
C ASN A 23 42.62 -3.19 5.84
N ILE A 24 43.06 -4.39 5.44
CA ILE A 24 42.64 -5.65 6.05
C ILE A 24 43.86 -6.23 6.77
N ALA A 25 43.77 -6.34 8.09
CA ALA A 25 44.78 -7.01 8.92
C ALA A 25 44.21 -8.36 9.39
N THR A 26 44.98 -9.43 9.20
CA THR A 26 44.62 -10.78 9.63
C THR A 26 45.81 -11.44 10.31
N ASN A 27 45.56 -12.19 11.37
CA ASN A 27 46.56 -12.98 12.09
C ASN A 27 46.56 -14.46 11.64
N GLN A 28 45.79 -14.80 10.60
CA GLN A 28 45.74 -16.15 10.04
C GLN A 28 46.64 -16.28 8.82
N GLU A 29 47.41 -17.38 8.73
CA GLU A 29 48.29 -17.67 7.59
C GLU A 29 47.51 -17.90 6.29
N ASN A 30 46.28 -18.45 6.36
CA ASN A 30 45.43 -18.69 5.20
C ASN A 30 44.20 -17.76 5.21
N PHE A 31 44.35 -16.59 4.61
CA PHE A 31 43.27 -15.63 4.45
C PHE A 31 42.50 -15.87 3.15
N GLN A 32 41.30 -16.45 3.26
CA GLN A 32 40.35 -16.59 2.15
C GLN A 32 39.37 -15.42 2.17
N TYR A 33 39.28 -14.66 1.09
CA TYR A 33 38.32 -13.58 0.94
C TYR A 33 37.39 -13.82 -0.25
N HIS A 34 36.13 -13.41 -0.10
CA HIS A 34 35.22 -13.26 -1.24
C HIS A 34 35.45 -11.89 -1.89
N VAL A 35 35.18 -11.79 -3.19
CA VAL A 35 35.30 -10.55 -3.97
C VAL A 35 34.65 -9.37 -3.25
N LEU A 36 35.41 -8.29 -3.08
CA LEU A 36 34.89 -7.03 -2.52
C LEU A 36 34.13 -6.27 -3.61
N GLU A 37 32.80 -6.30 -3.54
CA GLU A 37 31.95 -5.47 -4.40
C GLU A 37 31.76 -4.09 -3.78
N LEU A 38 32.41 -3.08 -4.38
CA LEU A 38 32.27 -1.68 -3.96
C LEU A 38 31.19 -0.99 -4.78
N TYR A 39 30.16 -0.49 -4.11
CA TYR A 39 29.09 0.28 -4.71
C TYR A 39 29.26 1.76 -4.39
N LYS A 40 29.13 2.61 -5.41
CA LYS A 40 29.07 4.07 -5.24
C LYS A 40 27.64 4.54 -5.51
N PHE A 41 27.14 5.42 -4.65
CA PHE A 41 25.87 6.08 -4.90
C PHE A 41 26.07 7.26 -5.86
N ASP A 42 25.56 7.15 -7.07
CA ASP A 42 25.56 8.25 -8.04
C ASP A 42 24.42 9.22 -7.71
N GLN A 43 24.76 10.25 -6.93
CA GLN A 43 23.82 11.30 -6.53
C GLN A 43 23.22 12.03 -7.73
N THR A 44 23.97 12.24 -8.81
CA THR A 44 23.49 12.98 -9.99
C THR A 44 22.46 12.17 -10.75
N SER A 45 22.73 10.89 -10.98
CA SER A 45 21.77 9.96 -11.59
C SER A 45 20.53 9.77 -10.72
N TYR A 46 20.70 9.69 -9.40
CA TYR A 46 19.59 9.64 -8.44
C TYR A 46 18.71 10.89 -8.50
N ASN A 47 19.31 12.07 -8.39
CA ASN A 47 18.58 13.34 -8.42
C ASN A 47 17.83 13.52 -9.76
N HIS A 48 18.46 13.17 -10.88
CA HIS A 48 17.81 13.23 -12.19
C HIS A 48 16.62 12.26 -12.31
N MET A 49 16.72 11.07 -11.73
CA MET A 49 15.60 10.13 -11.65
C MET A 49 14.48 10.67 -10.74
N PHE A 50 14.86 11.23 -9.59
CA PHE A 50 13.93 11.81 -8.62
C PHE A 50 13.15 13.00 -9.21
N ASP A 51 13.82 13.88 -9.96
CA ASP A 51 13.18 15.00 -10.65
C ASP A 51 12.19 14.54 -11.73
N LYS A 52 12.46 13.40 -12.39
CA LYS A 52 11.51 12.78 -13.32
C LYS A 52 10.29 12.19 -12.62
N LEU A 53 10.49 11.57 -11.45
CA LEU A 53 9.40 10.98 -10.65
C LEU A 53 8.48 12.07 -10.08
N LYS A 54 9.05 13.14 -9.51
CA LYS A 54 8.30 14.30 -9.01
C LYS A 54 7.39 14.92 -10.05
N LYS A 55 7.82 14.95 -11.32
CA LYS A 55 7.01 15.51 -12.41
C LYS A 55 5.77 14.69 -12.77
N ASN A 56 5.69 13.42 -12.34
CA ASN A 56 4.53 12.55 -12.57
C ASN A 56 3.98 12.03 -11.24
N GLU A 57 4.17 12.77 -10.15
CA GLU A 57 3.70 12.38 -8.82
C GLU A 57 2.17 12.41 -8.78
N PHE A 58 1.59 11.37 -8.16
CA PHE A 58 0.16 11.33 -7.87
C PHE A 58 -0.13 12.36 -6.79
N GLN A 59 -0.82 13.43 -7.15
CA GLN A 59 -1.19 14.47 -6.19
C GLN A 59 -2.51 14.08 -5.53
N VAL A 60 -2.47 13.99 -4.20
CA VAL A 60 -3.65 13.62 -3.42
C VAL A 60 -4.51 14.86 -3.18
N ASP A 61 -5.72 14.85 -3.70
CA ASP A 61 -6.70 15.94 -3.51
C ASP A 61 -7.37 15.84 -2.15
N SER A 62 -7.76 14.62 -1.75
CA SER A 62 -8.40 14.40 -0.46
C SER A 62 -8.25 12.96 0.02
N ILE A 63 -8.22 12.79 1.34
CA ILE A 63 -8.22 11.49 2.02
C ILE A 63 -9.38 11.46 3.01
N ASN A 64 -10.16 10.40 2.94
CA ASN A 64 -11.16 10.03 3.93
C ASN A 64 -10.87 8.58 4.37
N LYS A 65 -11.52 8.10 5.44
CA LYS A 65 -11.26 6.79 6.06
C LYS A 65 -11.20 5.62 5.07
N ASN A 66 -12.09 5.62 4.07
CA ASN A 66 -12.24 4.52 3.12
C ASN A 66 -12.16 4.98 1.65
N ARG A 67 -11.74 6.22 1.40
CA ARG A 67 -11.70 6.79 0.05
C ARG A 67 -10.57 7.80 -0.05
N PHE A 68 -9.84 7.77 -1.15
CA PHE A 68 -8.94 8.86 -1.49
C PHE A 68 -9.11 9.25 -2.95
N ASP A 69 -8.94 10.53 -3.20
CA ASP A 69 -9.05 11.15 -4.51
C ASP A 69 -7.72 11.81 -4.82
N GLY A 70 -7.29 11.73 -6.07
CA GLY A 70 -6.12 12.46 -6.53
C GLY A 70 -6.05 12.55 -8.04
N HIS A 71 -5.07 13.29 -8.51
CA HIS A 71 -4.86 13.54 -9.92
C HIS A 71 -3.44 13.17 -10.35
N LEU A 72 -3.33 12.71 -11.59
CA LEU A 72 -2.09 12.26 -12.20
C LEU A 72 -2.08 12.65 -13.68
N THR A 73 -0.94 13.16 -14.14
CA THR A 73 -0.67 13.34 -15.56
C THR A 73 0.14 12.18 -16.10
N VAL A 74 -0.48 11.41 -16.99
CA VAL A 74 0.09 10.23 -17.63
C VAL A 74 0.73 10.62 -18.97
N ARG A 75 2.02 10.33 -19.15
CA ARG A 75 2.75 10.61 -20.40
C ARG A 75 2.57 9.46 -21.39
N LYS A 76 2.74 9.74 -22.70
CA LYS A 76 2.53 8.77 -23.80
C LYS A 76 3.29 7.45 -23.67
N ASN A 77 4.42 7.46 -22.96
CA ASN A 77 5.32 6.32 -22.77
C ASN A 77 5.06 5.51 -21.49
N THR A 78 4.12 5.91 -20.64
CA THR A 78 3.76 5.21 -19.41
C THR A 78 2.26 5.01 -19.41
N GLN A 79 1.78 3.80 -19.66
CA GLN A 79 0.34 3.51 -19.73
C GLN A 79 -0.15 2.70 -18.53
N GLU A 80 0.70 2.50 -17.53
CA GLU A 80 0.35 1.73 -16.34
C GLU A 80 0.65 2.55 -15.08
N LEU A 81 -0.36 2.65 -14.22
CA LEU A 81 -0.19 3.08 -12.84
C LEU A 81 0.02 1.83 -11.98
N ILE A 82 1.11 1.83 -11.21
CA ILE A 82 1.37 0.84 -10.17
C ILE A 82 1.41 1.59 -8.85
N THR A 83 0.69 1.09 -7.86
CA THR A 83 0.61 1.71 -6.54
C THR A 83 1.30 0.82 -5.50
N THR A 84 1.63 1.39 -4.34
CA THR A 84 2.07 0.62 -3.16
C THR A 84 0.89 0.09 -2.33
N ILE A 85 -0.34 0.21 -2.86
CA ILE A 85 -1.54 -0.25 -2.18
C ILE A 85 -1.69 -1.75 -2.43
N PRO A 86 -1.85 -2.57 -1.38
CA PRO A 86 -2.04 -4.00 -1.54
C PRO A 86 -3.35 -4.30 -2.27
N TYR A 87 -3.31 -5.26 -3.18
CA TYR A 87 -4.49 -5.73 -3.89
C TYR A 87 -5.42 -6.49 -2.95
N GLU A 88 -6.66 -6.00 -2.82
CA GLU A 88 -7.73 -6.63 -2.06
C GLU A 88 -9.06 -6.59 -2.83
N PRO A 89 -9.95 -7.57 -2.65
CA PRO A 89 -11.26 -7.60 -3.32
C PRO A 89 -12.17 -6.40 -3.01
N GLY A 90 -11.95 -5.72 -1.88
CA GLY A 90 -12.75 -4.58 -1.44
C GLY A 90 -12.46 -3.27 -2.19
N TRP A 91 -11.38 -3.20 -2.97
CA TRP A 91 -11.00 -1.98 -3.68
C TRP A 91 -11.83 -1.79 -4.96
N THR A 92 -12.36 -0.58 -5.11
CA THR A 92 -12.97 -0.08 -6.34
C THR A 92 -12.23 1.19 -6.77
N VAL A 93 -11.88 1.28 -8.04
CA VAL A 93 -11.17 2.45 -8.57
C VAL A 93 -11.94 3.05 -9.73
N GLN A 94 -12.09 4.37 -9.71
CA GLN A 94 -12.68 5.15 -10.79
C GLN A 94 -11.62 6.06 -11.41
N VAL A 95 -11.59 6.09 -12.73
CA VAL A 95 -10.76 7.00 -13.53
C VAL A 95 -11.73 7.91 -14.28
N ASP A 96 -11.65 9.22 -14.02
CA ASP A 96 -12.53 10.25 -14.58
C ASP A 96 -14.02 9.95 -14.37
N GLY A 97 -14.35 9.39 -13.21
CA GLY A 97 -15.72 9.00 -12.84
C GLY A 97 -16.19 7.66 -13.42
N THR A 98 -15.38 6.97 -14.23
CA THR A 98 -15.71 5.65 -14.79
C THR A 98 -15.01 4.52 -14.02
N ASN A 99 -15.74 3.46 -13.70
CA ASN A 99 -15.14 2.30 -13.01
C ASN A 99 -14.08 1.65 -13.90
N LYS A 100 -12.87 1.48 -13.35
CA LYS A 100 -11.75 0.86 -14.05
C LYS A 100 -11.37 -0.45 -13.37
N LYS A 101 -11.06 -1.46 -14.18
CA LYS A 101 -10.59 -2.75 -13.68
C LYS A 101 -9.18 -2.61 -13.11
N ILE A 102 -9.00 -3.00 -11.87
CA ILE A 102 -7.68 -3.14 -11.23
C ILE A 102 -7.08 -4.51 -11.53
N LYS A 103 -5.75 -4.56 -11.64
CA LYS A 103 -4.95 -5.78 -11.79
C LYS A 103 -3.98 -5.93 -10.63
N LYS A 104 -3.67 -7.17 -10.27
CA LYS A 104 -2.63 -7.51 -9.30
C LYS A 104 -1.27 -7.45 -9.99
N VAL A 105 -0.41 -6.55 -9.57
CA VAL A 105 0.95 -6.34 -10.09
C VAL A 105 1.97 -6.75 -9.03
N MET A 106 3.11 -7.29 -9.46
CA MET A 106 4.16 -7.85 -8.57
C MET A 106 3.62 -8.82 -7.50
N GLY A 107 2.53 -9.53 -7.81
CA GLY A 107 1.92 -10.51 -6.91
C GLY A 107 1.32 -9.93 -5.63
N ALA A 108 1.27 -8.61 -5.43
CA ALA A 108 0.81 -8.00 -4.18
C ALA A 108 0.07 -6.66 -4.33
N PHE A 109 0.35 -5.89 -5.38
CA PHE A 109 -0.08 -4.49 -5.45
C PHE A 109 -1.18 -4.23 -6.47
N VAL A 110 -1.91 -3.13 -6.28
CA VAL A 110 -2.87 -2.63 -7.26
C VAL A 110 -2.15 -1.92 -8.39
N GLY A 111 -2.43 -2.32 -9.63
CA GLY A 111 -2.12 -1.55 -10.82
C GLY A 111 -3.29 -1.44 -11.77
N MET A 112 -3.20 -0.53 -12.73
CA MET A 112 -4.21 -0.32 -13.75
C MET A 112 -3.63 0.35 -15.00
N GLU A 113 -4.27 0.12 -16.13
CA GLU A 113 -3.92 0.79 -17.38
C GLU A 113 -4.61 2.15 -17.49
N LEU A 114 -3.83 3.17 -17.81
CA LEU A 114 -4.27 4.54 -18.01
C LEU A 114 -3.90 4.99 -19.42
N THR A 115 -4.77 5.81 -20.01
CA THR A 115 -4.47 6.50 -21.25
C THR A 115 -3.51 7.66 -20.99
N PRO A 116 -2.77 8.15 -22.00
CA PRO A 116 -2.02 9.39 -21.87
C PRO A 116 -2.98 10.58 -21.68
N GLY A 117 -2.72 11.42 -20.68
CA GLY A 117 -3.58 12.57 -20.36
C GLY A 117 -3.60 12.90 -18.87
N GLU A 118 -4.39 13.90 -18.52
CA GLU A 118 -4.72 14.20 -17.13
C GLU A 118 -5.89 13.32 -16.69
N HIS A 119 -5.73 12.66 -15.55
CA HIS A 119 -6.72 11.75 -15.01
C HIS A 119 -6.99 12.07 -13.56
N LYS A 120 -8.27 12.09 -13.19
CA LYS A 120 -8.71 12.08 -11.80
C LYS A 120 -9.00 10.65 -11.38
N ILE A 121 -8.32 10.19 -10.33
CA ILE A 121 -8.44 8.82 -9.84
C ILE A 121 -9.03 8.83 -8.44
N THR A 122 -10.11 8.09 -8.28
CA THR A 122 -10.78 7.88 -7.00
C THR A 122 -10.66 6.42 -6.61
N PHE A 123 -10.05 6.15 -5.46
CA PHE A 123 -10.04 4.83 -4.85
C PHE A 123 -11.05 4.79 -3.72
N SER A 124 -11.84 3.72 -3.64
CA SER A 124 -12.80 3.49 -2.57
C SER A 124 -12.72 2.05 -2.07
N TYR A 125 -12.69 1.87 -0.76
CA TYR A 125 -12.67 0.57 -0.12
C TYR A 125 -14.03 0.21 0.48
N HIS A 126 -14.54 -0.96 0.11
CA HIS A 126 -15.72 -1.55 0.71
C HIS A 126 -15.34 -2.89 1.35
N VAL A 127 -15.59 -3.03 2.66
CA VAL A 127 -15.35 -4.28 3.37
C VAL A 127 -16.21 -5.38 2.75
N PRO A 128 -15.61 -6.42 2.13
CA PRO A 128 -16.39 -7.51 1.56
C PRO A 128 -17.14 -8.23 2.69
N LEU A 129 -18.34 -8.74 2.39
CA LEU A 129 -19.20 -9.50 3.33
C LEU A 129 -19.83 -8.71 4.48
N ILE A 130 -19.51 -7.43 4.69
CA ILE A 130 -20.11 -6.61 5.78
C ILE A 130 -21.65 -6.62 5.71
N ARG A 131 -22.21 -6.56 4.51
CA ARG A 131 -23.66 -6.58 4.27
C ARG A 131 -24.29 -7.90 4.69
N ILE A 132 -23.62 -9.02 4.38
CA ILE A 132 -24.09 -10.37 4.72
C ILE A 132 -24.02 -10.58 6.24
N GLY A 133 -22.90 -10.19 6.87
CA GLY A 133 -22.74 -10.28 8.31
C GLY A 133 -23.78 -9.46 9.08
N LEU A 134 -24.15 -8.29 8.55
CA LEU A 134 -25.22 -7.45 9.12
C LEU A 134 -26.58 -8.16 9.05
N VAL A 135 -26.93 -8.76 7.91
CA VAL A 135 -28.19 -9.52 7.75
C VAL A 135 -28.24 -10.70 8.72
N ILE A 136 -27.16 -11.49 8.84
CA ILE A 136 -27.09 -12.62 9.75
C ILE A 136 -27.25 -12.17 11.21
N SER A 137 -26.62 -11.06 11.58
CA SER A 137 -26.75 -10.47 12.93
C SER A 137 -28.19 -10.08 13.25
N ILE A 138 -28.89 -9.44 12.31
CA ILE A 138 -30.31 -9.07 12.49
C ILE A 138 -31.18 -10.33 12.66
N ILE A 139 -30.99 -11.34 11.83
CA ILE A 139 -31.73 -12.60 11.93
C ILE A 139 -31.50 -13.26 13.30
N GLY A 140 -30.24 -13.31 13.76
CA GLY A 140 -29.89 -13.85 15.07
C GLY A 140 -30.58 -13.11 16.22
N LEU A 141 -30.62 -11.78 16.18
CA LEU A 141 -31.33 -10.95 17.16
C LEU A 141 -32.84 -11.20 17.14
N CYS A 142 -33.45 -11.32 15.96
CA CYS A 142 -34.87 -11.65 15.84
C CYS A 142 -35.18 -13.04 16.41
N CYS A 143 -34.34 -14.05 16.16
CA CYS A 143 -34.49 -15.38 16.73
C CYS A 143 -34.37 -15.38 18.26
N LEU A 144 -33.35 -14.70 18.81
CA LEU A 144 -33.18 -14.58 20.26
C LEU A 144 -34.38 -13.89 20.92
N TYR A 145 -34.88 -12.80 20.32
CA TYR A 145 -36.07 -12.10 20.80
C TYR A 145 -37.31 -13.01 20.81
N GLY A 146 -37.53 -13.77 19.73
CA GLY A 146 -38.62 -14.74 19.64
C GLY A 146 -38.54 -15.82 20.72
N LEU A 147 -37.36 -16.41 20.94
CA LEU A 147 -37.15 -17.43 21.97
C LEU A 147 -37.36 -16.87 23.39
N ALA A 148 -36.89 -15.66 23.67
CA ALA A 148 -37.10 -15.01 24.96
C ALA A 148 -38.59 -14.81 25.25
N LYS A 149 -39.36 -14.34 24.25
CA LYS A 149 -40.82 -14.18 24.37
C LYS A 149 -41.55 -15.51 24.62
N ILE A 150 -41.15 -16.58 23.93
CA ILE A 150 -41.72 -17.91 24.14
C ILE A 150 -41.43 -18.39 25.58
N ASN A 151 -40.20 -18.23 26.04
CA ASN A 151 -39.79 -18.60 27.40
C ASN A 151 -40.56 -17.82 28.48
N ASP A 152 -40.79 -16.52 28.28
CA ASP A 152 -41.58 -15.70 29.19
C ASP A 152 -43.04 -16.18 29.28
N ILE A 153 -43.66 -16.50 28.13
CA ILE A 153 -45.02 -17.07 28.08
C ILE A 153 -45.09 -18.42 28.80
N GLN A 154 -44.08 -19.28 28.62
CA GLN A 154 -44.00 -20.57 29.28
C GLN A 154 -43.83 -20.44 30.80
N LYS A 155 -43.00 -19.48 31.26
CA LYS A 155 -42.87 -19.18 32.70
C LYS A 155 -44.18 -18.74 33.33
N ILE A 156 -44.96 -17.87 32.66
CA ILE A 156 -46.26 -17.40 33.15
C ILE A 156 -47.25 -18.57 33.25
N LYS A 157 -47.28 -19.48 32.26
CA LYS A 157 -48.14 -20.67 32.31
C LYS A 157 -47.75 -21.68 33.38
N ARG A 158 -46.47 -21.77 33.75
CA ARG A 158 -45.97 -22.75 34.75
C ARG A 158 -46.17 -22.30 36.19
N ASN A 159 -46.25 -21.00 36.45
CA ASN A 159 -46.47 -20.41 37.78
C ASN A 159 -47.96 -20.17 38.11
N LYS A 160 -48.88 -20.66 37.27
CA LYS A 160 -50.32 -20.54 37.45
C LYS A 160 -50.90 -21.94 37.65
#